data_AF-A0A2H0KML5-F1
#
_entry.id   AF-A0A2H0KML5-F1
#
_cell.length_a   1.000
_cell.length_b   1.000
_cell.length_c   1.000
_cell.angle_alpha   90.00
_cell.angle_beta   90.00
_cell.angle_gamma   90.00
#
_symmetry.space_group_name_H-M   'P 1'
#
loop_
_entity.id
_entity.type
_entity.pdbx_description
1 polymer ?
#
loop_
_entity_poly.entity_id
_entity_poly.type
_entity_poly.pdbx_seq_one_letter_code
_entity_poly.pdbx_strand_id
1 'polypeptide(L)' 'MTVQVISSYKLDNDELTELREKLSLKEGDTMTNVVDRSVIAGMIINLDGRVIDLSFKTQLKNLQKLVL' A
#
# COMPACT_ATOMS: atom_id res chain seq x y z
N MET A 1 -4.49 8.78 13.06
CA MET A 1 -4.71 7.99 11.83
C MET A 1 -3.80 6.78 11.86
N THR A 2 -4.33 5.64 11.45
CA THR A 2 -3.59 4.39 11.34
C THR A 2 -3.46 4.00 9.87
N VAL A 3 -2.22 3.85 9.43
CA VAL A 3 -1.85 3.45 8.08
C VAL A 3 -1.21 2.07 8.13
N GLN A 4 -1.75 1.15 7.34
CA GLN A 4 -1.11 -0.12 7.06
C GLN A 4 -0.73 -0.17 5.58
N VAL A 5 0.57 -0.27 5.32
CA VAL A 5 1.11 -0.44 3.97
C VAL A 5 1.45 -1.90 3.76
N ILE A 6 0.81 -2.53 2.79
CA ILE A 6 1.02 -3.92 2.42
C ILE A 6 1.81 -3.96 1.12
N SER A 7 2.98 -4.58 1.16
CA SER A 7 3.93 -4.64 0.04
C SER A 7 4.54 -6.03 -0.10
N SER A 8 5.13 -6.31 -1.26
CA SER A 8 5.76 -7.61 -1.54
C SER A 8 7.09 -7.82 -0.80
N TYR A 9 7.69 -6.74 -0.31
CA TYR A 9 8.93 -6.73 0.46
C TYR A 9 8.82 -5.75 1.63
N LYS A 10 9.75 -5.85 2.58
CA LYS A 10 9.82 -4.93 3.71
C LYS A 10 10.34 -3.58 3.22
N LEU A 11 9.55 -2.53 3.41
CA LEU A 11 9.96 -1.18 3.08
C LEU A 11 11.10 -0.73 3.98
N ASP A 12 12.07 -0.03 3.39
CA ASP A 12 13.16 0.59 4.14
C ASP A 12 12.73 1.93 4.77
N ASN A 13 13.65 2.54 5.52
CA ASN A 13 13.35 3.77 6.24
C ASN A 13 13.09 4.97 5.31
N ASP A 14 13.72 5.00 4.13
CA ASP A 14 13.59 6.10 3.18
C ASP A 14 12.23 6.00 2.49
N GLU A 15 11.84 4.81 2.05
CA GLU A 15 10.52 4.53 1.48
C GLU A 15 9.39 4.81 2.49
N LEU A 16 9.56 4.41 3.75
CA LEU A 16 8.60 4.72 4.81
C LEU A 16 8.50 6.22 5.07
N THR A 17 9.63 6.94 5.05
CA THR A 17 9.64 8.40 5.25
C THR A 17 8.94 9.11 4.10
N GLU A 18 9.24 8.73 2.86
CA GLU A 18 8.59 9.28 1.68
C GLU A 18 7.06 9.04 1.70
N LEU A 19 6.62 7.84 2.14
CA LEU A 19 5.20 7.54 2.28
C LEU A 19 4.54 8.36 3.40
N ARG A 20 5.22 8.58 4.52
CA ARG A 20 4.71 9.45 5.60
C ARG A 20 4.47 10.86 5.10
N GLU A 21 5.39 11.41 4.33
CA GLU A 21 5.28 12.75 3.74
C GLU A 21 4.15 12.82 2.72
N LYS A 22 4.10 11.88 1.77
CA LYS A 22 3.05 11.84 0.73
C LYS A 22 1.65 11.66 1.28
N LEU A 23 1.51 10.90 2.37
CA LEU A 23 0.24 10.70 3.06
C LEU A 23 -0.05 11.81 4.09
N SER A 24 0.82 12.81 4.21
CA SER A 24 0.69 13.93 5.16
C SER A 24 0.44 13.46 6.60
N LEU A 25 1.13 12.40 7.02
CA LEU A 25 1.01 11.86 8.37
C LEU A 25 1.56 12.85 9.39
N LYS A 26 0.80 13.06 10.46
CA LYS A 26 1.17 13.96 11.56
C LYS A 26 1.83 13.20 12.70
N GLU A 27 2.46 13.95 13.59
CA GLU A 27 2.97 13.40 14.85
C GLU A 27 1.81 12.78 15.64
N GLY A 28 1.95 11.51 16.03
CA GLY A 28 0.91 10.69 16.64
C GLY A 28 0.17 9.74 15.68
N ASP A 29 0.33 9.90 14.36
CA ASP A 29 -0.16 8.92 13.39
C ASP A 29 0.76 7.69 13.34
N THR A 30 0.16 6.51 13.20
CA THR A 30 0.90 5.24 13.18
C THR A 30 0.95 4.69 11.77
N MET A 31 2.14 4.37 11.28
CA MET A 31 2.35 3.65 10.02
C MET A 31 3.02 2.32 10.29
N THR A 32 2.49 1.25 9.72
CA THR A 32 3.06 -0.10 9.78
C THR A 32 3.24 -0.65 8.37
N ASN A 33 4.31 -1.42 8.16
CA ASN A 33 4.50 -2.16 6.92
C ASN A 33 4.32 -3.67 7.16
N VAL A 34 3.41 -4.26 6.39
CA VAL A 34 3.12 -5.69 6.40
C VAL A 34 3.59 -6.28 5.09
N VAL A 35 4.42 -7.33 5.16
CA VAL A 35 4.92 -8.00 3.95
C VAL A 35 3.94 -9.09 3.55
N ASP A 36 3.37 -8.98 2.34
CA ASP A 36 2.58 -10.01 1.68
C ASP A 36 3.16 -10.31 0.30
N ARG A 37 3.78 -11.49 0.17
CA ARG A 37 4.38 -11.96 -1.10
C ARG A 37 3.36 -12.26 -2.19
N SER A 38 2.07 -12.30 -1.87
CA SER A 38 0.99 -12.45 -2.85
C SER A 38 0.70 -11.16 -3.61
N VAL A 39 1.17 -10.02 -3.10
CA VAL A 39 1.19 -8.73 -3.81
C VAL A 39 2.27 -8.81 -4.88
N ILE A 40 1.88 -8.52 -6.12
CA ILE A 40 2.81 -8.46 -7.26
C ILE A 40 2.87 -7.00 -7.67
N ALA A 41 4.03 -6.37 -7.48
CA ALA A 41 4.34 -4.97 -7.79
C ALA A 41 3.36 -3.93 -7.21
N GLY A 42 3.86 -2.72 -6.94
CA GLY A 42 3.08 -1.69 -6.25
C GLY A 42 2.81 -2.04 -4.78
N MET A 43 1.74 -1.48 -4.23
CA MET A 43 1.39 -1.60 -2.82
C MET A 43 -0.12 -1.44 -2.58
N ILE A 44 -0.57 -1.91 -1.43
CA ILE A 44 -1.93 -1.68 -0.93
C ILE A 44 -1.81 -0.83 0.33
N ILE A 45 -2.56 0.27 0.40
CA ILE A 45 -2.55 1.19 1.54
C ILE A 45 -3.93 1.15 2.19
N ASN A 46 -3.99 0.78 3.45
CA ASN A 46 -5.19 0.88 4.28
C ASN A 46 -5.07 2.10 5.20
N LEU A 47 -5.94 3.09 4.99
CA LEU A 47 -6.02 4.36 5.71
C LEU A 47 -7.32 4.37 6.53
N ASP A 48 -7.23 4.15 7.85
CA ASP A 48 -8.40 4.15 8.75
C ASP A 48 -9.57 3.28 8.23
N GLY A 49 -9.27 2.12 7.63
CA GLY A 49 -10.23 1.20 7.05
C GLY A 49 -10.57 1.42 5.57
N ARG A 50 -10.07 2.50 4.95
CA ARG A 50 -10.20 2.74 3.50
C ARG A 50 -9.02 2.14 2.76
N VAL A 51 -9.30 1.23 1.84
CA VAL A 51 -8.26 0.53 1.07
C VAL A 51 -8.04 1.21 -0.28
N ILE A 52 -6.79 1.58 -0.54
CA ILE A 52 -6.27 2.01 -1.83
C ILE A 52 -5.36 0.88 -2.34
N ASP A 53 -5.85 0.10 -3.30
CA ASP A 53 -5.09 -1.00 -3.89
C ASP A 53 -4.49 -0.56 -5.24
N LEU A 54 -3.16 -0.40 -5.25
CA LEU A 54 -2.38 -0.06 -6.44
C LEU A 54 -1.50 -1.24 -6.88
N SER A 55 -1.85 -2.46 -6.48
CA SER A 55 -1.09 -3.65 -6.86
C SER A 55 -1.34 -4.02 -8.33
N PHE A 56 -0.29 -4.49 -9.00
CA PHE A 56 -0.41 -4.94 -10.38
C PHE A 56 -1.36 -6.13 -10.52
N LYS A 57 -1.42 -6.99 -9.49
CA LYS A 57 -2.37 -8.11 -9.41
C LYS A 57 -3.82 -7.65 -9.55
N THR A 58 -4.23 -6.62 -8.80
CA THR A 58 -5.59 -6.09 -8.86
C THR A 58 -5.85 -5.38 -10.18
N GLN A 59 -4.87 -4.62 -10.69
CA GLN A 59 -4.97 -3.99 -12.00
C GLN A 59 -5.16 -5.01 -13.13
N LEU A 60 -4.40 -6.10 -13.14
CA LEU A 60 -4.51 -7.18 -14.14
C LEU A 60 -5.87 -7.87 -14.05
N LYS A 61 -6.36 -8.15 -12.85
CA LYS A 61 -7.70 -8.74 -12.64
C LYS A 61 -8.80 -7.81 -13.15
N ASN A 62 -8.66 -6.51 -12.97
CA ASN A 62 -9.62 -5.53 -13.48
C ASN A 62 -9.57 -5.45 -15.01
N LEU A 63 -8.38 -5.51 -15.61
CA LEU A 63 -8.23 -5.57 -17.07
C LEU A 63 -8.89 -6.82 -17.66
N GLN A 64 -8.70 -7.99 -17.04
CA GLN A 64 -9.32 -9.24 -17.49
C GLN A 64 -10.85 -9.14 -17.55
N LYS A 65 -11.49 -8.46 -16.59
CA LYS A 65 -12.95 -8.25 -16.58
C LYS A 65 -13.47 -7.32 -17.68
N LEU A 66 -12.59 -6.52 -18.28
CA LEU A 66 -12.96 -5.61 -19.37
C LEU A 66 -12.83 -6.26 -20.74
N VAL A 67 -12.01 -7.31 -20.84
CA VAL A 67 -11.65 -7.97 -22.11
C VAL A 67 -12.34 -9.33 -22.27
N LEU A 68 -12.77 -9.95 -21.16
CA LEU A 68 -13.50 -11.23 -21.11
C LEU A 68 -14.93 -11.01 -20.62
#